data_AF-A0A1I4JDC7-F1
#
_entry.id   AF-A0A1I4JDC7-F1
#
_cell.length_a   1.000
_cell.length_b   1.000
_cell.length_c   1.000
_cell.angle_alpha   90.00
_cell.angle_beta   90.00
_cell.angle_gamma   90.00
#
_symmetry.space_group_name_H-M   'P 1'
#
loop_
_entity.id
_entity.type
_entity.pdbx_description
1 polymer ?
#
loop_
_entity_poly.entity_id
_entity_poly.type
_entity_poly.pdbx_seq_one_letter_code
_entity_poly.pdbx_strand_id
1 'polypeptide(L)'
;MGTTYTHLSIIERRQIERWRHAKVPVDEMAKVLKRCRSTIFRELKRNHFSDESMPKHDGYYGAAAHLMQADRRARNDRLIVAHSTSCYPRQTTWQCRSAS
;
A
#
# COMPACT_ATOMS: atom_id res chain seq x y z
N MET A 1 10.46 -18.45 10.08
CA MET A 1 9.46 -17.50 10.63
C MET A 1 9.55 -16.22 9.82
N GLY A 2 8.71 -16.07 8.79
CA GLY A 2 8.79 -14.93 7.87
C GLY A 2 8.43 -13.62 8.57
N THR A 3 9.25 -12.60 8.43
CA THR A 3 8.93 -11.25 8.93
C THR A 3 7.63 -10.81 8.27
N THR A 4 6.57 -10.63 9.05
CA THR A 4 5.33 -10.05 8.54
C THR A 4 5.67 -8.69 7.92
N TYR A 5 5.26 -8.48 6.67
CA TYR A 5 5.54 -7.23 5.98
C TYR A 5 4.82 -6.07 6.69
N THR A 6 5.57 -5.34 7.51
CA THR A 6 5.04 -4.22 8.29
C THR A 6 5.00 -2.97 7.42
N HIS A 7 3.79 -2.53 7.09
CA HIS A 7 3.60 -1.31 6.34
C HIS A 7 4.14 -0.07 7.08
N LEU A 8 4.58 0.93 6.32
CA LEU A 8 4.89 2.26 6.85
C LEU A 8 3.58 2.95 7.24
N SER A 9 3.51 3.37 8.50
CA SER A 9 2.44 4.21 9.04
C SER A 9 2.45 5.60 8.40
N ILE A 10 1.32 6.31 8.52
CA ILE A 10 1.21 7.69 8.05
C ILE A 10 2.22 8.63 8.73
N ILE A 11 2.55 8.37 10.00
CA ILE A 11 3.51 9.17 10.76
C ILE A 11 4.93 8.97 10.23
N GLU A 12 5.34 7.72 9.99
CA GLU A 12 6.63 7.39 9.38
C GLU A 12 6.76 8.04 7.99
N ARG A 13 5.69 8.00 7.18
CA ARG A 13 5.67 8.63 5.84
C ARG A 13 5.82 10.15 5.90
N ARG A 14 5.12 10.84 6.80
CA ARG A 14 5.28 12.29 7.01
C ARG A 14 6.66 12.65 7.53
N GLN A 15 7.26 11.80 8.35
CA GLN A 15 8.62 12.01 8.83
C GLN A 15 9.65 11.89 7.69
N ILE A 16 9.49 10.89 6.81
CA ILE A 16 10.31 10.72 5.61
C ILE A 16 10.19 11.93 4.68
N GLU A 17 8.99 12.45 4.48
CA GLU A 17 8.74 13.68 3.70
C GLU A 17 9.51 14.88 4.26
N ARG A 18 9.39 15.16 5.57
CA ARG A 18 10.17 16.24 6.23
C ARG A 18 11.68 16.05 6.06
N TRP A 19 12.17 14.84 6.26
CA TRP A 19 13.60 14.53 6.09
C TRP A 19 14.07 14.64 4.66
N ARG A 20 13.21 14.34 3.68
CA ARG A 20 13.53 14.52 2.26
C ARG A 20 13.69 15.99 1.90
N HIS A 21 12.80 16.85 2.41
CA HIS A 21 12.96 18.31 2.28
C HIS A 21 14.23 18.82 2.96
N ALA A 22 14.59 18.25 4.12
CA ALA A 22 15.84 18.54 4.83
C ALA A 22 17.08 17.84 4.22
N LYS A 23 16.94 17.10 3.11
CA LYS A 23 18.01 16.37 2.41
C LYS A 23 18.78 15.38 3.29
N VAL A 24 18.13 14.80 4.29
CA VAL A 24 18.73 13.78 5.17
C VAL A 24 18.98 12.49 4.36
N PRO A 25 20.12 11.79 4.57
CA PRO A 25 20.41 10.54 3.88
C PRO A 25 19.47 9.41 4.33
N VAL A 26 19.18 8.48 3.42
CA VAL A 26 18.23 7.37 3.66
C VAL A 26 18.70 6.45 4.78
N ASP A 27 20.01 6.32 4.97
CA ASP A 27 20.59 5.46 6.01
C ASP A 27 20.26 5.97 7.42
N GLU A 28 20.28 7.29 7.63
CA GLU A 28 19.88 7.90 8.90
C GLU A 28 18.38 7.77 9.15
N MET A 29 17.56 7.95 8.10
CA MET A 29 16.11 7.71 8.22
C MET A 29 15.82 6.26 8.63
N ALA A 30 16.55 5.30 8.05
CA ALA A 30 16.39 3.87 8.34
C ALA A 30 16.72 3.54 9.80
N LYS A 31 17.81 4.12 10.32
CA LYS A 31 18.22 3.96 11.73
C LYS A 31 17.15 4.51 12.67
N VAL A 32 16.66 5.73 12.43
CA VAL A 32 15.66 6.37 13.31
C VAL A 32 14.32 5.62 13.28
N LEU A 33 13.86 5.21 12.09
CA LEU A 33 12.60 4.46 11.97
C LEU A 33 12.73 2.98 12.37
N LYS A 34 13.95 2.50 12.64
CA LYS A 34 14.26 1.07 12.86
C LYS A 34 13.71 0.18 11.74
N ARG A 35 13.77 0.69 10.50
CA ARG A 35 13.30 -0.03 9.30
C ARG A 35 14.48 -0.41 8.43
N CYS A 36 14.30 -1.47 7.64
CA CYS A 36 15.28 -1.82 6.62
C CYS A 36 15.45 -0.66 5.62
N ARG A 37 16.71 -0.35 5.29
CA ARG A 37 17.09 0.61 4.27
C ARG A 37 16.32 0.41 2.95
N SER A 38 16.19 -0.85 2.52
CA SER A 38 15.47 -1.23 1.29
C SER A 38 13.99 -0.86 1.31
N THR A 39 13.35 -0.83 2.48
CA THR A 39 11.94 -0.42 2.61
C THR A 39 11.79 1.07 2.29
N ILE A 40 12.67 1.91 2.81
CA ILE A 40 12.63 3.36 2.57
C ILE A 40 13.00 3.66 1.12
N PHE A 41 14.02 3.01 0.56
CA PHE A 41 14.37 3.18 -0.85
C PHE A 41 13.22 2.79 -1.79
N ARG A 42 12.57 1.65 -1.55
CA ARG A 42 11.43 1.20 -2.37
C ARG A 42 10.23 2.13 -2.23
N GLU A 43 10.03 2.69 -1.05
CA GLU A 43 8.96 3.65 -0.78
C GLU A 43 9.18 4.95 -1.56
N LEU A 44 10.38 5.53 -1.44
CA LEU A 44 10.77 6.75 -2.15
C LEU A 44 10.72 6.57 -3.67
N LYS A 45 11.20 5.42 -4.19
CA LYS A 45 11.21 5.15 -5.63
C LYS A 45 9.82 4.98 -6.22
N ARG A 46 8.88 4.38 -5.47
CA ARG A 46 7.53 4.08 -5.99
C ARG A 46 6.61 5.28 -6.00
N ASN A 47 6.79 6.21 -5.07
CA ASN A 47 5.90 7.36 -4.89
C ASN A 47 6.66 8.68 -5.13
N HIS A 48 7.67 8.66 -6.00
CA HIS A 48 8.35 9.87 -6.45
C HIS A 48 7.46 10.58 -7.46
N PHE A 49 7.16 11.85 -7.21
CA PHE A 49 6.49 12.71 -8.17
C PHE A 49 7.53 13.59 -8.86
N SER A 50 7.52 13.56 -10.19
CA SER A 50 8.34 14.43 -11.03
C SER A 50 7.50 14.88 -12.22
N ASP A 51 7.38 16.19 -12.42
CA ASP A 51 6.65 16.78 -13.53
C ASP A 51 7.48 17.89 -14.17
N GLU A 52 7.78 17.74 -15.46
CA GLU A 52 8.58 18.70 -16.24
C GLU A 52 7.93 20.08 -16.30
N SER A 53 6.61 20.16 -16.16
CA SER A 53 5.86 21.42 -16.14
C SER A 53 5.90 22.13 -14.78
N MET A 54 6.25 21.40 -13.70
CA MET A 54 6.22 21.91 -12.32
C MET A 54 7.48 21.52 -11.53
N PRO A 55 8.68 21.94 -11.94
CA PRO A 55 9.94 21.51 -11.33
C PRO A 55 10.10 21.90 -9.85
N LYS A 56 9.35 22.92 -9.40
CA LYS A 56 9.34 23.35 -7.99
C LYS A 56 8.58 22.38 -7.06
N HIS A 57 7.75 21.50 -7.63
CA HIS A 57 6.91 20.55 -6.91
C HIS A 57 7.40 19.11 -7.04
N ASP A 58 8.60 18.90 -7.58
CA ASP A 58 9.21 17.59 -7.64
C ASP A 58 9.58 17.09 -6.24
N GLY A 59 9.17 15.87 -5.90
CA GLY A 59 9.45 15.33 -4.58
C GLY A 59 8.64 14.12 -4.14
N TYR A 60 8.78 13.80 -2.86
CA TYR A 60 8.07 12.73 -2.19
C TYR A 60 7.02 13.31 -1.25
N TYR A 61 5.76 12.89 -1.42
CA TYR A 61 4.62 13.36 -0.64
C TYR A 61 4.04 12.22 0.21
N GLY A 62 4.27 12.24 1.52
CA GLY A 62 3.96 11.12 2.41
C GLY A 62 2.45 10.89 2.58
N ALA A 63 1.67 11.97 2.63
CA ALA A 63 0.20 11.91 2.74
C ALA A 63 -0.44 11.33 1.46
N ALA A 64 -0.02 11.81 0.29
CA ALA A 64 -0.49 11.31 -0.99
C ALA A 64 -0.15 9.82 -1.17
N ALA A 65 1.09 9.42 -0.84
CA ALA A 65 1.52 8.03 -0.89
C ALA A 65 0.67 7.11 0.00
N HIS A 66 0.26 7.58 1.18
CA HIS A 66 -0.62 6.83 2.08
C HIS A 66 -2.03 6.68 1.50
N LEU A 67 -2.62 7.75 0.97
CA LEU A 67 -3.94 7.71 0.33
C LEU A 67 -3.95 6.77 -0.88
N MET A 68 -2.92 6.84 -1.75
CA MET A 68 -2.77 5.93 -2.89
C MET A 68 -2.60 4.48 -2.45
N GLN A 69 -1.97 4.22 -1.30
CA GLN A 69 -1.87 2.88 -0.74
C GLN A 69 -3.22 2.39 -0.19
N ALA A 70 -3.95 3.25 0.52
CA ALA A 70 -5.27 2.96 1.05
C ALA A 70 -6.28 2.68 -0.07
N ASP A 71 -6.31 3.49 -1.13
CA ASP A 71 -7.16 3.28 -2.31
C ASP A 71 -6.89 1.92 -2.99
N ARG A 72 -5.61 1.59 -3.21
CA ARG A 72 -5.24 0.29 -3.79
C ARG A 72 -5.73 -0.88 -2.96
N ARG A 73 -5.71 -0.76 -1.62
CA ARG A 73 -6.26 -1.81 -0.74
C ARG A 73 -7.76 -1.85 -0.80
N ALA A 74 -8.45 -0.71 -0.71
CA ALA A 74 -9.90 -0.67 -0.83
C ALA A 74 -10.39 -1.30 -2.16
N ARG A 75 -9.65 -1.12 -3.25
CA ARG A 75 -9.91 -1.80 -4.52
C ARG A 75 -9.60 -3.31 -4.46
N ASN A 76 -8.48 -3.71 -3.88
CA ASN A 76 -8.15 -5.13 -3.74
C ASN A 76 -9.11 -5.88 -2.80
N ASP A 77 -9.58 -5.24 -1.73
CA ASP A 77 -10.55 -5.80 -0.80
C ASP A 77 -11.89 -6.05 -1.53
N ARG A 78 -12.29 -5.16 -2.45
CA ARG A 78 -13.46 -5.40 -3.33
C ARG A 78 -13.25 -6.58 -4.27
N LEU A 79 -12.03 -6.80 -4.78
CA LEU A 79 -11.71 -7.96 -5.64
C LEU A 79 -11.73 -9.28 -4.85
N ILE A 80 -11.23 -9.28 -3.61
CA ILE A 80 -11.29 -10.45 -2.72
C ILE A 80 -12.75 -10.76 -2.34
N VAL A 81 -13.54 -9.73 -2.01
CA VAL A 81 -14.98 -9.90 -1.74
C VAL A 81 -15.68 -10.46 -2.98
N ALA A 82 -15.46 -9.90 -4.17
CA ALA A 82 -16.07 -10.38 -5.42
C ALA A 82 -15.72 -11.84 -5.77
N HIS A 83 -14.47 -12.26 -5.55
CA HIS A 83 -14.06 -13.66 -5.74
C HIS A 83 -14.61 -14.61 -4.65
N SER A 84 -14.86 -14.12 -3.44
CA SER A 84 -15.45 -14.92 -2.36
C SER A 84 -16.97 -15.10 -2.48
N THR A 85 -17.65 -14.25 -3.25
CA THR A 85 -19.11 -14.30 -3.46
C THR A 85 -19.54 -14.99 -4.76
N SER A 86 -18.73 -15.92 -5.30
CA SER A 86 -19.28 -16.93 -6.23
C SER A 86 -20.01 -18.03 -5.45
N CYS A 87 -21.02 -17.63 -4.68
CA CYS A 87 -22.04 -18.54 -4.17
C CYS A 87 -23.33 -18.14 -4.87
N TYR A 88 -23.58 -18.76 -6.02
CA TYR A 88 -24.82 -18.56 -6.76
C TYR A 88 -26.02 -18.96 -5.88
N PRO A 89 -27.07 -18.13 -5.77
CA PRO A 89 -28.34 -18.60 -5.24
C PRO A 89 -28.95 -19.55 -6.29
N ARG A 90 -28.86 -20.85 -6.06
CA ARG A 90 -29.70 -21.83 -6.77
C ARG A 90 -31.14 -21.62 -6.27
N GLN A 91 -31.92 -20.81 -6.97
CA GLN A 91 -33.36 -20.78 -6.76
C GLN A 91 -33.98 -22.06 -7.33
N THR A 92 -34.79 -22.70 -6.48
CA THR A 92 -35.97 -23.51 -6.81
C THR A 92 -35.79 -24.75 -7.67
N THR A 93 -35.57 -25.90 -7.03
CA THR A 93 -36.59 -26.97 -6.87
C THR A 93 -35.97 -28.13 -6.09
N TRP A 94 -36.65 -28.57 -5.03
CA TRP A 94 -36.28 -29.76 -4.27
C TRP A 94 -36.57 -31.01 -5.12
N GLN A 95 -35.55 -31.74 -5.55
CA GLN A 95 -35.67 -33.15 -5.90
C GLN A 95 -34.54 -33.94 -5.25
N CYS A 96 -34.87 -34.63 -4.16
CA CYS A 96 -34.06 -35.72 -3.64
C CYS A 96 -34.09 -36.85 -4.67
N ARG A 97 -32.99 -37.11 -5.36
CA ARG A 97 -32.77 -38.41 -6.02
C ARG A 97 -32.05 -39.31 -5.04
N SER A 98 -32.80 -40.25 -4.47
CA SER A 98 -32.28 -41.44 -3.83
C SER A 98 -31.40 -42.21 -4.82
N ALA A 99 -30.19 -42.54 -4.38
CA ALA A 99 -29.32 -43.46 -5.08
C ALA A 99 -29.89 -44.89 -4.97
N SER A 100 -30.01 -45.57 -6.10
CA SER A 100 -30.07 -47.03 -6.22
C SER A 100 -29.06 -47.46 -7.27
#